data_AF-A0A946PCP5-F1
#
_entry.id   AF-A0A946PCP5-F1
#
_cell.length_a   1.000
_cell.length_b   1.000
_cell.length_c   1.000
_cell.angle_alpha   90.00
_cell.angle_beta   90.00
_cell.angle_gamma   90.00
#
_symmetry.space_group_name_H-M   'P 1'
#
loop_
_entity.id
_entity.type
_entity.pdbx_description
1 polymer ?
#
loop_
_entity_poly.entity_id
_entity_poly.type
_entity_poly.pdbx_seq_one_letter_code
_entity_poly.pdbx_strand_id
1 'polypeptide(L)' 'MTAVTIVWFRHDLRLDDNPAFIEACSRGSVVPVFIWAPEEEAPWEPGSASRWWLHQSLERLSEKL' A
#
# COMPACT_ATOMS: atom_id res chain seq x y z
N MET A 1 22.24 2.74 13.96
CA MET A 1 21.36 3.55 13.08
C MET A 1 20.14 2.72 12.78
N THR A 2 18.94 3.20 13.07
CA THR A 2 17.69 2.54 12.66
C THR A 2 17.57 2.65 11.14
N ALA A 3 17.29 1.54 10.47
CA ALA A 3 17.09 1.56 9.02
C ALA A 3 15.73 2.19 8.68
N VAL A 4 15.67 2.94 7.58
CA VAL A 4 14.41 3.43 7.01
C VAL A 4 14.00 2.46 5.90
N THR A 5 12.80 1.90 6.00
CA THR A 5 12.28 0.90 5.05
C THR A 5 11.08 1.48 4.30
N ILE A 6 11.10 1.40 2.97
CA ILE A 6 9.92 1.71 2.15
C ILE A 6 9.03 0.46 2.09
N VAL A 7 7.77 0.59 2.46
CA VAL A 7 6.76 -0.47 2.31
C VAL A 7 5.83 -0.07 1.18
N TRP A 8 5.90 -0.80 0.08
CA TRP A 8 5.08 -0.56 -1.09
C TRP A 8 3.80 -1.40 -1.03
N PHE A 9 2.69 -0.73 -0.70
CA PHE A 9 1.35 -1.30 -0.75
C PHE A 9 0.82 -1.36 -2.18
N ARG A 10 0.21 -2.50 -2.52
CA ARG A 10 -0.42 -2.75 -3.82
C ARG A 10 -1.85 -3.25 -3.58
N HIS A 11 -2.08 -4.56 -3.68
CA HIS A 11 -3.37 -5.20 -3.36
C HIS A 11 -3.47 -5.67 -1.90
N ASP A 12 -2.45 -5.41 -1.09
CA ASP A 12 -2.30 -5.80 0.32
C ASP A 12 -2.59 -4.61 1.26
N LEU A 13 -3.69 -3.89 1.01
CA LEU A 13 -4.12 -2.70 1.76
C LEU A 13 -4.59 -3.03 3.20
N ARG A 14 -3.71 -3.62 3.99
CA ARG A 14 -3.94 -4.06 5.38
C ARG A 14 -2.66 -3.92 6.20
N LEU A 15 -2.84 -3.62 7.48
CA LEU A 15 -1.74 -3.57 8.46
C LEU A 15 -1.62 -4.90 9.21
N ASP A 16 -2.75 -5.50 9.54
CA ASP A 16 -2.82 -6.80 10.21
C ASP A 16 -2.39 -7.92 9.25
N ASP A 17 -1.55 -8.82 9.75
CA ASP A 17 -1.05 -9.98 9.01
C ASP A 17 -0.49 -9.59 7.62
N ASN A 18 0.28 -8.49 7.59
CA ASN A 18 1.09 -8.08 6.45
C ASN A 18 2.58 -8.28 6.80
N PRO A 19 3.21 -9.40 6.37
CA PRO A 19 4.60 -9.70 6.71
C PRO A 19 5.60 -8.62 6.30
N ALA A 20 5.38 -7.96 5.15
CA ALA A 20 6.26 -6.90 4.67
C ALA A 20 6.21 -5.66 5.59
N PHE A 21 5.00 -5.27 6.00
CA PHE A 21 4.81 -4.17 6.94
C PHE A 21 5.34 -4.51 8.34
N ILE A 22 5.02 -5.69 8.87
CA ILE A 22 5.45 -6.15 10.20
C ILE A 22 6.98 -6.21 10.28
N GLU A 23 7.64 -6.80 9.29
CA GLU A 23 9.10 -6.87 9.24
C GLU A 23 9.73 -5.48 9.14
N ALA A 24 9.16 -4.58 8.33
CA ALA A 24 9.64 -3.20 8.21
C ALA A 24 9.55 -2.44 9.55
N CYS A 25 8.43 -2.57 10.26
CA CYS A 25 8.24 -2.02 11.61
C CYS A 25 9.25 -2.57 12.62
N SER A 26 9.66 -3.84 12.50
CA SER A 26 10.67 -4.44 13.37
C SER A 26 12.09 -3.87 13.14
N ARG A 27 12.36 -3.32 11.95
CA ARG A 27 13.68 -2.79 11.55
C ARG A 27 13.88 -1.31 11.88
N GLY A 28 12.79 -0.56 12.05
CA GLY A 28 12.84 0.87 12.35
C GLY A 28 11.73 1.67 11.68
N SER A 29 12.08 2.85 11.17
CA SER A 29 11.12 3.77 10.56
C SER A 29 10.62 3.22 9.23
N VAL A 30 9.32 3.36 8.99
CA VAL A 30 8.65 2.89 7.78
C VAL A 30 8.14 4.07 6.96
N VAL A 31 8.33 4.01 5.65
CA VAL A 31 7.73 4.92 4.67
C VAL A 31 6.72 4.12 3.84
N PRO A 32 5.43 4.17 4.20
CA PRO A 32 4.39 3.49 3.43
C PRO A 32 4.14 4.25 2.12
N VAL A 33 4.11 3.53 1.00
CA VAL A 33 3.84 4.11 -0.32
C VAL A 33 2.84 3.26 -1.10
N PHE A 34 1.97 3.94 -1.85
CA PHE A 34 1.14 3.33 -2.89
C PHE A 34 1.47 4.03 -4.20
N ILE A 35 1.80 3.27 -5.24
CA ILE A 35 2.19 3.80 -6.55
C ILE A 35 1.05 3.50 -7.52
N TRP A 36 0.47 4.56 -8.09
CA TRP A 36 -0.59 4.48 -9.07
C TRP A 36 -0.02 4.72 -10.47
N ALA A 37 0.03 3.66 -11.28
CA ALA A 37 0.54 3.69 -12.66
C ALA A 37 -0.34 2.81 -13.58
N PRO A 38 -1.62 3.17 -13.81
CA PRO A 38 -2.54 2.34 -14.57
C PRO A 38 -2.08 2.11 -16.02
N GLU A 39 -1.28 3.01 -16.59
CA GLU A 39 -0.71 2.85 -17.93
C GLU A 39 0.26 1.66 -18.01
N GLU A 40 0.92 1.30 -16.90
CA GLU A 40 1.80 0.13 -16.81
C GLU A 40 1.01 -1.17 -16.64
N GLU A 41 -0.29 -1.10 -16.34
CA GLU A 41 -1.18 -2.25 -16.11
C GLU A 41 -1.97 -2.65 -17.36
N ALA A 42 -1.84 -1.93 -18.47
CA ALA A 42 -2.59 -2.20 -19.70
C ALA A 42 -2.43 -3.65 -20.22
N PRO A 43 -3.51 -4.32 -20.67
CA PRO A 43 -4.90 -3.85 -20.78
C PRO A 43 -5.78 -4.20 -19.54
N TRP A 44 -5.16 -4.40 -18.38
CA TRP A 44 -5.81 -4.86 -17.15
C TRP A 44 -6.08 -3.72 -16.18
N GLU A 45 -6.19 -2.49 -16.69
CA GLU A 45 -6.41 -1.32 -15.86
C GLU A 45 -7.71 -1.49 -15.05
N PRO A 46 -7.71 -1.11 -13.77
CA PRO A 46 -8.88 -1.25 -12.92
C PRO A 46 -10.05 -0.40 -13.44
N GLY A 47 -11.20 -1.05 -13.59
CA GLY A 47 -12.45 -0.37 -13.97
C GLY A 47 -12.98 0.59 -12.90
N SER A 48 -14.04 1.33 -13.22
CA SER A 48 -14.60 2.38 -12.34
C SER A 48 -15.00 1.89 -10.94
N ALA A 49 -15.62 0.70 -10.83
CA ALA A 49 -15.99 0.15 -9.52
C ALA A 49 -14.76 -0.22 -8.68
N SER A 50 -13.72 -0.78 -9.31
CA SER A 50 -12.45 -1.11 -8.65
C SER A 50 -11.73 0.15 -8.17
N ARG A 51 -11.69 1.21 -9.00
CA ARG A 51 -11.11 2.51 -8.62
C ARG A 51 -11.83 3.17 -7.45
N TRP A 52 -13.16 3.09 -7.40
CA TRP A 52 -13.93 3.62 -6.27
C TRP A 52 -13.59 2.88 -4.98
N TRP A 53 -13.56 1.54 -5.01
CA TRP A 53 -13.16 0.72 -3.87
C TRP A 53 -11.73 1.03 -3.42
N LEU A 54 -10.80 1.13 -4.38
CA LEU A 54 -9.40 1.43 -4.12
C LEU A 54 -9.25 2.77 -3.39
N HIS A 55 -9.92 3.83 -3.88
CA HIS A 55 -9.89 5.13 -3.24
C HIS A 55 -10.36 5.06 -1.78
N GLN A 56 -11.52 4.44 -1.52
CA GLN A 56 -12.01 4.27 -0.15
C GLN A 56 -11.08 3.43 0.72
N SER A 57 -10.46 2.39 0.16
CA SER A 57 -9.52 1.54 0.89
C SER A 57 -8.23 2.27 1.25
N LEU A 58 -7.71 3.11 0.36
CA LEU A 58 -6.53 3.92 0.61
C LEU A 58 -6.79 5.00 1.67
N GLU A 59 -7.94 5.67 1.62
CA GLU A 59 -8.37 6.60 2.68
C GLU A 59 -8.39 5.88 4.04
N ARG A 60 -9.04 4.72 4.12
CA ARG A 60 -9.10 3.90 5.34
C ARG A 60 -7.74 3.39 5.81
N LEU A 61 -6.84 3.08 4.89
CA LEU A 61 -5.47 2.68 5.23
C LEU A 61 -4.70 3.88 5.80
N SER A 62 -4.82 5.05 5.17
CA SER A 62 -4.17 6.28 5.62
C SER A 62 -4.66 6.75 6.99
N GLU A 63 -5.93 6.53 7.34
CA GLU A 63 -6.46 6.81 8.68
C GLU A 63 -5.83 5.95 9.78
N LYS A 64 -5.27 4.78 9.42
CA LYS A 64 -4.72 3.79 10.36
C LYS A 64 -3.19 3.80 10.47
N LEU A 65 -2.49 4.45 9.54
CA LEU A 65 -1.03 4.59 9.52
C LEU A 65 -0.58 5.69 10.49
#